data_AF-A0AAU3KB46-F1
#
_entry.id   AF-A0AAU3KB46-F1
#
_cell.length_a   1.000
_cell.length_b   1.000
_cell.length_c   1.000
_cell.angle_alpha   90.00
_cell.angle_beta   90.00
_cell.angle_gamma   90.00
#
_symmetry.space_group_name_H-M   'P 1'
#
loop_
_entity.id
_entity.type
_entity.pdbx_description
1 polymer ?
#
loop_
_entity_poly.entity_id
_entity_poly.type
_entity_poly.pdbx_seq_one_letter_code
_entity_poly.pdbx_strand_id
1 'polypeptide(L)'
;MADSAPAHSSRDTAEGAGWGLEDPGTYRELMPRRVEKLSWVNPRTLWPARNGVLASWFGDPTGRTRSRWADQRTAAGAPADKVVRRGDPDRFSFMVIGDTGEGDAPQYAVVPGFLRVGQDTAFTVLASDVIYPVGATDDYGTKFFRPYQDYPAPIYAIPGNHDWYEDLNGFMRVFCDAPPLPAEPAPRALTPARLRSLLWHRPSAVDEQRLAEAAKLRSDPAQQAVQPGPYWAIDAGPIRVIGIDTGLLGTLDAEQGRWLREVSAGPVPKILITGSPLYVDGEHHPCPIDGGGTVDDLVRDPERNFVAAIGGDIHNYQRYPVSVPGDTGHPGRNSRTSRTVQYIVSGGGGAFMHATHTIERVSVADVTEDEFRCYPLRGDSLAFYSRLYGRRLHLRRFFTLTEAEATAVIAERLGIRPTRAPGESVRLTRRIRLVAALLGTARRPDRARRLRLPVRKAYTQLFSPGSATYSPPFFKSFLRLDVSPEAIRLRCFSATGKLRQELDPPVEDEVVIPLTRPAGTIDEA
;
A
#
# COMPACT_ATOMS: atom_id res chain seq x y z
N MET A 1 31.22 13.39 18.64
CA MET A 1 30.24 12.54 17.92
C MET A 1 29.74 11.53 18.93
N ALA A 2 28.53 11.71 19.44
CA ALA A 2 27.93 10.70 20.31
C ALA A 2 27.42 9.59 19.37
N ASP A 3 27.95 8.37 19.52
CA ASP A 3 27.35 7.16 18.96
C ASP A 3 25.93 7.04 19.53
N SER A 4 24.94 7.58 18.82
CA SER A 4 23.54 7.29 19.13
C SER A 4 23.29 5.86 18.69
N ALA A 5 23.10 4.95 19.66
CA ALA A 5 22.62 3.61 19.39
C ALA A 5 21.37 3.69 18.48
N PRO A 6 21.23 2.80 17.49
CA PRO A 6 20.12 2.85 16.53
C PRO A 6 18.77 2.83 17.27
N ALA A 7 17.79 3.59 16.76
CA ALA A 7 16.44 3.57 17.32
C ALA A 7 15.88 2.13 17.37
N HIS A 8 15.41 1.75 18.55
CA HIS A 8 14.69 0.49 18.74
C HIS A 8 13.40 0.47 17.93
N SER A 9 13.14 -0.66 17.27
CA SER A 9 11.91 -0.94 16.51
C SER A 9 10.83 -1.55 17.40
N SER A 10 9.63 -1.75 16.84
CA SER A 10 8.56 -2.51 17.52
C SER A 10 8.94 -3.96 17.85
N ARG A 11 9.99 -4.49 17.22
CA ARG A 11 10.49 -5.85 17.44
C ARG A 11 11.37 -5.95 18.69
N ASP A 12 11.93 -4.83 19.14
CA ASP A 12 12.84 -4.78 20.27
C ASP A 12 12.08 -4.43 21.56
N THR A 13 11.24 -3.39 21.53
CA THR A 13 10.60 -2.82 22.73
C THR A 13 9.19 -2.29 22.46
N ALA A 14 8.39 -2.08 23.51
CA ALA A 14 7.08 -1.44 23.36
C ALA A 14 7.21 0.04 23.00
N GLU A 15 8.24 0.69 23.52
CA GLU A 15 8.64 2.06 23.23
C GLU A 15 9.02 2.22 21.75
N GLY A 16 9.73 1.24 21.17
CA GLY A 16 10.01 1.19 19.74
C GLY A 16 8.74 1.08 18.87
N ALA A 17 7.66 0.49 19.40
CA ALA A 17 6.35 0.48 18.76
C ALA A 17 5.55 1.79 19.00
N GLY A 18 6.11 2.77 19.73
CA GLY A 18 5.50 4.04 20.08
C GLY A 18 4.56 4.01 21.28
N TRP A 19 4.60 2.92 22.08
CA TRP A 19 3.87 2.85 23.34
C TRP A 19 4.63 3.56 24.47
N GLY A 20 3.88 4.08 25.43
CA GLY A 20 4.44 4.82 26.58
C GLY A 20 4.11 6.30 26.55
N LEU A 21 4.66 7.02 27.54
CA LEU A 21 4.54 8.47 27.66
C LEU A 21 5.69 9.11 26.88
N GLU A 22 5.40 9.52 25.65
CA GLU A 22 6.29 10.31 24.79
C GLU A 22 5.52 11.48 24.20
N ASP A 23 6.26 12.56 23.93
CA ASP A 23 5.74 13.78 23.31
C ASP A 23 5.13 13.49 21.93
N PRO A 24 4.02 14.16 21.59
CA PRO A 24 3.46 14.07 20.25
C PRO A 24 4.44 14.65 19.23
N GLY A 25 4.42 14.08 18.02
CA GLY A 25 5.23 14.57 16.92
C GLY A 25 4.83 15.96 16.38
N THR A 26 5.74 16.57 15.62
CA THR A 26 5.59 17.88 14.97
C THR A 26 4.62 17.84 13.80
N TYR A 27 4.21 16.66 13.33
CA TYR A 27 3.25 16.52 12.23
C TYR A 27 1.98 17.37 12.37
N ARG A 28 1.57 17.68 13.59
CA ARG A 28 0.39 18.53 13.89
C ARG A 28 0.53 19.94 13.34
N GLU A 29 1.76 20.47 13.26
CA GLU A 29 2.06 21.79 12.70
C GLU A 29 1.92 21.80 11.17
N LEU A 30 2.13 20.64 10.53
CA LEU A 30 1.98 20.44 9.10
C LEU A 30 0.51 20.31 8.68
N MET A 31 -0.37 19.90 9.60
CA MET A 31 -1.78 19.63 9.32
C MET A 31 -2.57 20.87 8.87
N PRO A 32 -3.59 20.72 8.00
CA PRO A 32 -4.44 21.83 7.61
C PRO A 32 -5.23 22.40 8.78
N ARG A 33 -5.48 23.72 8.71
CA ARG A 33 -6.27 24.46 9.72
C ARG A 33 -7.64 23.81 9.94
N ARG A 34 -8.21 23.24 8.88
CA ARG A 34 -9.43 22.46 8.91
C ARG A 34 -9.16 21.10 8.30
N VAL A 35 -9.36 20.05 9.10
CA VAL A 35 -9.37 18.66 8.66
C VAL A 35 -10.82 18.26 8.46
N GLU A 36 -11.17 17.80 7.26
CA GLU A 36 -12.48 17.20 7.05
C GLU A 36 -12.52 15.82 7.72
N LYS A 37 -13.51 15.62 8.59
CA LYS A 37 -13.66 14.33 9.27
C LYS A 37 -14.31 13.35 8.31
N LEU A 38 -13.50 12.44 7.79
CA LEU A 38 -13.98 11.35 6.97
C LEU A 38 -14.80 10.37 7.82
N SER A 39 -15.94 9.95 7.28
CA SER A 39 -16.82 8.98 7.92
C SER A 39 -17.41 8.09 6.85
N TRP A 40 -16.94 6.85 6.80
CA TRP A 40 -17.35 5.87 5.81
C TRP A 40 -18.78 5.35 5.96
N VAL A 41 -19.47 5.66 7.07
CA VAL A 41 -20.93 5.44 7.20
C VAL A 41 -21.77 6.57 6.61
N ASN A 42 -21.15 7.67 6.19
CA ASN A 42 -21.87 8.82 5.66
C ASN A 42 -22.42 8.46 4.27
N PRO A 43 -23.75 8.60 4.02
CA PRO A 43 -24.33 8.37 2.70
C PRO A 43 -23.64 9.16 1.59
N ARG A 44 -23.10 10.36 1.88
CA ARG A 44 -22.34 11.16 0.91
C ARG A 44 -21.03 10.52 0.47
N THR A 45 -20.42 9.71 1.32
CA THR A 45 -19.18 8.96 1.05
C THR A 45 -19.46 7.61 0.41
N LEU A 46 -20.54 6.94 0.84
CA LEU A 46 -20.96 5.66 0.28
C LEU A 46 -21.54 5.78 -1.13
N TRP A 47 -22.15 6.94 -1.45
CA TRP A 47 -22.76 7.16 -2.75
C TRP A 47 -21.72 7.01 -3.87
N PRO A 48 -20.60 7.76 -3.95
CA PRO A 48 -19.64 7.56 -5.04
C PRO A 48 -18.96 6.18 -5.00
N ALA A 49 -18.70 5.63 -3.80
CA ALA A 49 -18.11 4.29 -3.64
C ALA A 49 -18.98 3.14 -4.18
N ARG A 50 -20.27 3.38 -4.48
CA ARG A 50 -21.20 2.37 -5.02
C ARG A 50 -20.76 1.81 -6.38
N ASN A 51 -19.90 2.51 -7.11
CA ASN A 51 -19.41 2.08 -8.42
C ASN A 51 -18.76 0.69 -8.36
N GLY A 52 -18.00 0.37 -7.29
CA GLY A 52 -17.44 -0.98 -7.11
C GLY A 52 -18.52 -2.06 -6.96
N VAL A 53 -19.57 -1.79 -6.19
CA VAL A 53 -20.71 -2.73 -6.04
C VAL A 53 -21.45 -2.92 -7.37
N LEU A 54 -21.74 -1.83 -8.07
CA LEU A 54 -22.37 -1.88 -9.39
C LEU A 54 -21.52 -2.62 -10.42
N ALA A 55 -20.20 -2.45 -10.40
CA ALA A 55 -19.27 -3.17 -11.26
C ALA A 55 -19.34 -4.68 -10.99
N SER A 56 -19.36 -5.09 -9.72
CA SER A 56 -19.46 -6.51 -9.35
C SER A 56 -20.76 -7.18 -9.80
N TRP A 57 -21.89 -6.46 -9.84
CA TRP A 57 -23.19 -7.01 -10.19
C TRP A 57 -23.56 -6.90 -11.67
N PHE A 58 -23.08 -5.86 -12.34
CA PHE A 58 -23.53 -5.49 -13.70
C PHE A 58 -22.38 -5.37 -14.71
N GLY A 59 -21.20 -5.90 -14.35
CA GLY A 59 -19.98 -5.89 -15.15
C GLY A 59 -19.13 -4.63 -14.92
N ASP A 60 -17.82 -4.79 -15.02
CA ASP A 60 -16.84 -3.74 -14.73
C ASP A 60 -16.48 -2.93 -16.00
N PRO A 61 -16.75 -1.61 -16.05
CA PRO A 61 -16.32 -0.76 -17.17
C PRO A 61 -14.84 -0.36 -17.12
N THR A 62 -14.13 -0.65 -16.02
CA THR A 62 -12.79 -0.12 -15.74
C THR A 62 -11.80 -0.35 -16.88
N GLY A 63 -11.71 -1.57 -17.41
CA GLY A 63 -10.79 -1.87 -18.52
C GLY A 63 -11.04 -1.00 -19.75
N ARG A 64 -12.31 -0.79 -20.13
CA ARG A 64 -12.65 0.08 -21.27
C ARG A 64 -12.28 1.54 -21.02
N THR A 65 -12.59 2.06 -19.83
CA THR A 65 -12.25 3.44 -19.45
C THR A 65 -10.74 3.64 -19.40
N ARG A 66 -9.99 2.64 -18.91
CA ARG A 66 -8.53 2.64 -18.88
C ARG A 66 -7.91 2.69 -20.27
N SER A 67 -8.37 1.86 -21.21
CA SER A 67 -7.93 1.93 -22.61
C SER A 67 -8.11 3.31 -23.20
N ARG A 68 -9.26 3.95 -22.94
CA ARG A 68 -9.53 5.33 -23.43
C ARG A 68 -8.56 6.35 -22.83
N TRP A 69 -8.23 6.23 -21.54
CA TRP A 69 -7.20 7.05 -20.91
C TRP A 69 -5.82 6.81 -21.55
N ALA A 70 -5.43 5.55 -21.75
CA ALA A 70 -4.16 5.19 -22.36
C ALA A 70 -4.04 5.72 -23.81
N ASP A 71 -5.10 5.57 -24.62
CA ASP A 71 -5.20 6.08 -25.99
C ASP A 71 -5.08 7.61 -26.02
N GLN A 72 -5.81 8.32 -25.14
CA GLN A 72 -5.74 9.78 -25.06
C GLN A 72 -4.31 10.23 -24.74
N ARG A 73 -3.62 9.56 -23.81
CA ARG A 73 -2.23 9.89 -23.48
C ARG A 73 -1.27 9.62 -24.63
N THR A 74 -1.41 8.50 -25.33
CA THR A 74 -0.60 8.20 -26.53
C THR A 74 -0.83 9.26 -27.60
N ALA A 75 -2.09 9.66 -27.85
CA ALA A 75 -2.42 10.72 -28.80
C ALA A 75 -1.87 12.10 -28.39
N ALA A 76 -1.72 12.35 -27.08
CA ALA A 76 -1.08 13.55 -26.53
C ALA A 76 0.46 13.48 -26.52
N GLY A 77 1.08 12.43 -27.09
CA GLY A 77 2.52 12.30 -27.24
C GLY A 77 3.23 11.55 -26.09
N ALA A 78 2.49 10.94 -25.16
CA ALA A 78 3.11 10.05 -24.18
C ALA A 78 3.73 8.81 -24.86
N PRO A 79 4.86 8.28 -24.36
CA PRO A 79 5.47 7.08 -24.92
C PRO A 79 4.48 5.93 -25.09
N ALA A 80 4.44 5.31 -26.27
CA ALA A 80 3.50 4.24 -26.58
C ALA A 80 3.77 2.98 -25.74
N ASP A 81 5.05 2.71 -25.46
CA ASP A 81 5.50 1.62 -24.58
C ASP A 81 5.24 1.87 -23.09
N LYS A 82 4.79 3.08 -22.74
CA LYS A 82 4.56 3.55 -21.35
C LYS A 82 5.81 3.44 -20.47
N VAL A 83 7.00 3.48 -21.06
CA VAL A 83 8.28 3.42 -20.35
C VAL A 83 8.84 4.83 -20.15
N VAL A 84 8.99 5.22 -18.89
CA VAL A 84 9.73 6.40 -18.45
C VAL A 84 11.20 6.03 -18.36
N ARG A 85 12.03 6.59 -19.24
CA ARG A 85 13.48 6.36 -19.27
C ARG A 85 14.18 7.42 -18.44
N ARG A 86 14.94 7.02 -17.42
CA ARG A 86 15.67 7.93 -16.54
C ARG A 86 17.17 7.64 -16.58
N GLY A 87 17.98 8.69 -16.58
CA GLY A 87 19.43 8.59 -16.48
C GLY A 87 19.93 8.47 -15.03
N ASP A 88 19.26 7.64 -14.22
CA ASP A 88 19.67 7.42 -12.83
C ASP A 88 20.97 6.59 -12.80
N PRO A 89 21.90 6.88 -11.86
CA PRO A 89 23.14 6.12 -11.75
C PRO A 89 22.91 4.68 -11.31
N ASP A 90 23.94 3.85 -11.48
CA ASP A 90 23.95 2.44 -11.06
C ASP A 90 23.74 2.22 -9.54
N ARG A 91 23.93 3.27 -8.75
CA ARG A 91 23.65 3.33 -7.30
C ARG A 91 22.74 4.52 -7.01
N PHE A 92 21.51 4.26 -6.62
CA PHE A 92 20.54 5.29 -6.27
C PHE A 92 19.59 4.78 -5.19
N SER A 93 18.69 5.64 -4.70
CA SER A 93 17.64 5.25 -3.76
C SER A 93 16.30 5.82 -4.19
N PHE A 94 15.22 5.11 -3.90
CA PHE A 94 13.85 5.58 -4.13
C PHE A 94 12.91 5.14 -3.01
N MET A 95 11.80 5.84 -2.85
CA MET A 95 10.80 5.57 -1.81
C MET A 95 9.57 4.86 -2.39
N VAL A 96 8.90 4.04 -1.57
CA VAL A 96 7.58 3.48 -1.88
C VAL A 96 6.65 3.66 -0.68
N ILE A 97 5.43 4.15 -0.92
CA ILE A 97 4.42 4.35 0.13
C ILE A 97 3.01 4.16 -0.47
N GLY A 98 2.15 3.38 0.17
CA GLY A 98 0.79 3.11 -0.32
C GLY A 98 -0.30 3.69 0.58
N ASP A 99 -1.50 3.87 0.04
CA ASP A 99 -2.73 4.19 0.76
C ASP A 99 -2.61 5.45 1.64
N THR A 100 -2.16 6.55 1.03
CA THR A 100 -1.74 7.74 1.78
C THR A 100 -2.91 8.62 2.24
N GLY A 101 -3.97 8.76 1.45
CA GLY A 101 -4.70 10.03 1.39
C GLY A 101 -5.98 10.18 2.22
N GLU A 102 -5.91 10.27 3.55
CA GLU A 102 -7.08 10.71 4.36
C GLU A 102 -7.07 12.20 4.71
N GLY A 103 -5.91 12.86 4.65
CA GLY A 103 -5.72 14.27 5.03
C GLY A 103 -5.71 14.51 6.53
N ASP A 104 -5.56 13.46 7.33
CA ASP A 104 -5.74 13.49 8.77
C ASP A 104 -4.44 13.19 9.54
N ALA A 105 -4.54 13.10 10.88
CA ALA A 105 -3.37 12.97 11.75
C ALA A 105 -2.48 11.75 11.43
N PRO A 106 -3.01 10.53 11.27
CA PRO A 106 -2.26 9.37 10.80
C PRO A 106 -1.46 9.61 9.50
N GLN A 107 -2.03 10.22 8.46
CA GLN A 107 -1.28 10.54 7.25
C GLN A 107 -0.14 11.52 7.53
N TYR A 108 -0.45 12.65 8.17
CA TYR A 108 0.55 13.69 8.41
C TYR A 108 1.67 13.21 9.34
N ALA A 109 1.40 12.27 10.25
CA ALA A 109 2.41 11.66 11.12
C ALA A 109 3.49 10.89 10.37
N VAL A 110 3.27 10.53 9.10
CA VAL A 110 4.27 9.89 8.24
C VAL A 110 5.26 10.89 7.67
N VAL A 111 4.82 12.12 7.42
CA VAL A 111 5.54 13.13 6.62
C VAL A 111 6.93 13.45 7.19
N PRO A 112 7.12 13.76 8.49
CA PRO A 112 8.45 14.14 8.99
C PRO A 112 9.50 13.05 8.80
N GLY A 113 9.16 11.80 9.16
CA GLY A 113 10.05 10.65 8.99
C GLY A 113 10.30 10.33 7.52
N PHE A 114 9.27 10.41 6.68
CA PHE A 114 9.37 10.20 5.24
C PHE A 114 10.32 11.21 4.58
N LEU A 115 10.18 12.50 4.89
CA LEU A 115 11.05 13.56 4.35
C LEU A 115 12.49 13.37 4.79
N ARG A 116 12.72 13.02 6.06
CA ARG A 116 14.06 12.75 6.58
C ARG A 116 14.74 11.58 5.88
N VAL A 117 14.02 10.48 5.68
CA VAL A 117 14.55 9.26 5.05
C VAL A 117 14.63 9.40 3.53
N GLY A 118 13.80 10.23 2.90
CA GLY A 118 13.73 10.42 1.46
C GLY A 118 14.47 11.65 0.91
N GLN A 119 15.20 12.41 1.73
CA GLN A 119 15.81 13.67 1.29
C GLN A 119 16.82 13.52 0.12
N ASP A 120 17.43 12.33 -0.02
CA ASP A 120 18.46 11.98 -1.01
C ASP A 120 17.95 10.99 -2.07
N THR A 121 16.64 10.75 -2.15
CA THR A 121 16.07 9.77 -3.08
C THR A 121 15.73 10.37 -4.44
N ALA A 122 15.93 9.59 -5.50
CA ALA A 122 15.76 10.01 -6.89
C ALA A 122 14.29 10.21 -7.30
N PHE A 123 13.37 9.48 -6.67
CA PHE A 123 11.91 9.58 -6.85
C PHE A 123 11.17 8.79 -5.76
N THR A 124 9.85 8.96 -5.71
CA THR A 124 8.91 8.15 -4.91
C THR A 124 7.88 7.48 -5.80
N VAL A 125 7.41 6.29 -5.41
CA VAL A 125 6.24 5.64 -5.99
C VAL A 125 5.12 5.53 -4.95
N LEU A 126 3.94 6.05 -5.28
CA LEU A 126 2.72 5.81 -4.53
C LEU A 126 2.08 4.49 -4.98
N ALA A 127 2.05 3.51 -4.08
CA ALA A 127 1.54 2.17 -4.34
C ALA A 127 0.06 2.08 -3.96
N SER A 128 -0.82 2.56 -4.84
CA SER A 128 -2.28 2.50 -4.72
C SER A 128 -2.93 3.53 -3.79
N ASP A 129 -4.25 3.70 -3.98
CA ASP A 129 -5.17 4.54 -3.21
C ASP A 129 -4.56 5.88 -2.76
N VAL A 130 -4.28 6.73 -3.75
CA VAL A 130 -3.61 8.01 -3.49
C VAL A 130 -4.48 8.89 -2.59
N ILE A 131 -5.79 8.90 -2.84
CA ILE A 131 -6.76 9.79 -2.20
C ILE A 131 -8.03 9.05 -1.77
N TYR A 132 -8.34 9.14 -0.48
CA TYR A 132 -9.62 8.77 0.12
C TYR A 132 -10.55 9.97 0.28
N PRO A 133 -11.88 9.79 0.21
CA PRO A 133 -12.53 8.49 0.08
C PRO A 133 -12.71 8.03 -1.38
N VAL A 134 -12.72 8.95 -2.35
CA VAL A 134 -13.21 8.65 -3.70
C VAL A 134 -12.36 9.26 -4.83
N GLY A 135 -11.10 9.65 -4.63
CA GLY A 135 -10.24 10.12 -5.74
C GLY A 135 -10.63 11.48 -6.36
N ALA A 136 -11.45 12.28 -5.67
CA ALA A 136 -11.89 13.59 -6.17
C ALA A 136 -10.73 14.60 -6.23
N THR A 137 -10.70 15.45 -7.26
CA THR A 137 -9.65 16.46 -7.48
C THR A 137 -9.52 17.45 -6.33
N ASP A 138 -10.64 17.86 -5.74
CA ASP A 138 -10.72 18.79 -4.61
C ASP A 138 -9.90 18.39 -3.37
N ASP A 139 -9.67 17.09 -3.22
CA ASP A 139 -9.00 16.51 -2.07
C ASP A 139 -7.47 16.52 -2.20
N TYR A 140 -6.93 16.56 -3.43
CA TYR A 140 -5.50 16.48 -3.68
C TYR A 140 -4.69 17.59 -3.00
N GLY A 141 -5.27 18.78 -2.81
CA GLY A 141 -4.58 19.88 -2.15
C GLY A 141 -4.13 19.54 -0.72
N THR A 142 -5.02 18.95 0.07
CA THR A 142 -4.73 18.63 1.48
C THR A 142 -4.20 17.22 1.70
N LYS A 143 -4.40 16.32 0.73
CA LYS A 143 -4.09 14.90 0.85
C LYS A 143 -2.91 14.44 -0.01
N PHE A 144 -2.41 15.27 -0.94
CA PHE A 144 -1.22 14.99 -1.75
C PHE A 144 -0.25 16.19 -1.80
N PHE A 145 -0.69 17.34 -2.33
CA PHE A 145 0.21 18.47 -2.57
C PHE A 145 0.81 19.02 -1.28
N ARG A 146 0.00 19.24 -0.25
CA ARG A 146 0.46 19.75 1.04
C ARG A 146 1.33 18.76 1.84
N PRO A 147 0.92 17.50 2.08
CA PRO A 147 1.74 16.56 2.85
C PRO A 147 3.13 16.37 2.25
N TYR A 148 3.25 16.42 0.92
CA TYR A 148 4.50 16.18 0.23
C TYR A 148 5.16 17.47 -0.29
N GLN A 149 4.72 18.67 0.09
CA GLN A 149 5.24 19.93 -0.46
C GLN A 149 6.77 20.05 -0.42
N ASP A 150 7.39 19.52 0.64
CA ASP A 150 8.83 19.62 0.90
C ASP A 150 9.64 18.41 0.38
N TYR A 151 9.00 17.40 -0.23
CA TYR A 151 9.72 16.28 -0.84
C TYR A 151 10.33 16.72 -2.18
N PRO A 152 11.66 16.73 -2.35
CA PRO A 152 12.30 17.48 -3.44
C PRO A 152 12.27 16.80 -4.81
N ALA A 153 11.91 15.52 -4.87
CA ALA A 153 12.01 14.71 -6.09
C ALA A 153 10.62 14.36 -6.69
N PRO A 154 10.58 13.78 -7.90
CA PRO A 154 9.34 13.40 -8.56
C PRO A 154 8.60 12.29 -7.81
N ILE A 155 7.26 12.32 -7.92
CA ILE A 155 6.38 11.28 -7.37
C ILE A 155 5.58 10.67 -8.52
N TYR A 156 5.75 9.36 -8.72
CA TYR A 156 4.93 8.54 -9.60
C TYR A 156 3.87 7.81 -8.78
N ALA A 157 2.78 7.39 -9.40
CA ALA A 157 1.72 6.68 -8.71
C ALA A 157 1.10 5.60 -9.60
N ILE A 158 0.57 4.55 -8.97
CA ILE A 158 -0.46 3.70 -9.57
C ILE A 158 -1.78 3.93 -8.84
N PRO A 159 -2.92 3.82 -9.52
CA PRO A 159 -4.21 4.01 -8.88
C PRO A 159 -4.65 2.77 -8.10
N GLY A 160 -5.51 3.00 -7.11
CA GLY A 160 -6.28 1.95 -6.43
C GLY A 160 -7.77 2.04 -6.72
N ASN A 161 -8.55 1.19 -6.08
CA ASN A 161 -10.00 1.15 -6.27
C ASN A 161 -10.66 2.47 -5.80
N HIS A 162 -10.07 3.20 -4.86
CA HIS A 162 -10.60 4.49 -4.41
C HIS A 162 -10.46 5.60 -5.46
N ASP A 163 -9.40 5.56 -6.25
CA ASP A 163 -9.19 6.50 -7.36
C ASP A 163 -10.19 6.24 -8.51
N TRP A 164 -10.62 4.98 -8.68
CA TRP A 164 -11.56 4.56 -9.71
C TRP A 164 -13.03 4.90 -9.41
N TYR A 165 -13.39 5.31 -8.20
CA TYR A 165 -14.75 5.73 -7.89
C TYR A 165 -15.18 7.00 -8.66
N GLU A 166 -14.22 7.81 -9.11
CA GLU A 166 -14.45 8.98 -9.99
C GLU A 166 -13.93 8.71 -11.42
N ASP A 167 -14.07 7.48 -11.92
CA ASP A 167 -13.61 7.06 -13.27
C ASP A 167 -12.15 7.43 -13.58
N LEU A 168 -11.33 7.48 -12.52
CA LEU A 168 -9.92 7.85 -12.54
C LEU A 168 -9.62 9.31 -12.95
N ASN A 169 -10.63 10.18 -12.97
CA ASN A 169 -10.50 11.55 -13.47
C ASN A 169 -9.45 12.37 -12.68
N GLY A 170 -9.55 12.39 -11.35
CA GLY A 170 -8.63 13.19 -10.53
C GLY A 170 -7.19 12.70 -10.59
N PHE A 171 -7.00 11.38 -10.58
CA PHE A 171 -5.68 10.76 -10.74
C PHE A 171 -5.05 11.13 -12.09
N MET A 172 -5.79 10.97 -13.19
CA MET A 172 -5.28 11.28 -14.52
C MET A 172 -5.00 12.78 -14.71
N ARG A 173 -5.82 13.64 -14.09
CA ARG A 173 -5.58 15.09 -14.10
C ARG A 173 -4.31 15.49 -13.35
N VAL A 174 -4.02 14.86 -12.20
CA VAL A 174 -2.90 15.22 -11.32
C VAL A 174 -1.57 14.62 -11.77
N PHE A 175 -1.54 13.32 -12.06
CA PHE A 175 -0.28 12.63 -12.38
C PHE A 175 0.07 12.61 -13.87
N CYS A 176 -0.95 12.66 -14.73
CA CYS A 176 -0.75 12.61 -16.17
C CYS A 176 -1.03 13.94 -16.87
N ASP A 177 -1.51 14.98 -16.17
CA ASP A 177 -1.98 16.23 -16.80
C ASP A 177 -2.98 15.97 -17.95
N ALA A 178 -3.91 15.03 -17.73
CA ALA A 178 -4.87 14.62 -18.74
C ALA A 178 -6.18 15.41 -18.60
N PRO A 179 -6.75 15.96 -19.70
CA PRO A 179 -8.08 16.55 -19.67
C PRO A 179 -9.16 15.46 -19.49
N PRO A 180 -10.35 15.80 -18.96
CA PRO A 180 -11.45 14.84 -18.81
C PRO A 180 -11.76 14.06 -20.09
N LEU A 181 -12.03 12.76 -19.96
CA LEU A 181 -12.48 11.95 -21.08
C LEU A 181 -13.83 12.47 -21.63
N PRO A 182 -14.04 12.44 -22.96
CA PRO A 182 -15.35 12.70 -23.55
C PRO A 182 -16.42 11.74 -23.01
N ALA A 183 -17.68 12.17 -22.97
CA ALA A 183 -18.77 11.28 -22.57
C ALA A 183 -18.98 10.15 -23.59
N GLU A 184 -19.21 8.93 -23.12
CA GLU A 184 -19.57 7.81 -23.99
C GLU A 184 -21.08 7.80 -24.33
N PRO A 185 -21.44 7.25 -25.51
CA PRO A 185 -22.82 6.94 -25.82
C PRO A 185 -23.42 6.01 -24.74
N ALA A 186 -24.68 6.25 -24.43
CA ALA A 186 -25.44 5.39 -23.53
C ALA A 186 -25.45 3.92 -24.03
N PRO A 187 -25.28 2.93 -23.13
CA PRO A 187 -25.49 1.53 -23.48
C PRO A 187 -26.92 1.29 -24.00
N ARG A 188 -27.09 0.23 -24.80
CA ARG A 188 -28.41 -0.18 -25.33
C ARG A 188 -29.43 -0.34 -24.20
N ALA A 189 -30.67 0.10 -24.45
CA ALA A 189 -31.76 -0.01 -23.50
C ALA A 189 -31.98 -1.47 -23.07
N LEU A 190 -32.46 -1.67 -21.84
CA LEU A 190 -32.80 -2.98 -21.25
C LEU A 190 -31.60 -3.96 -21.08
N THR A 191 -30.37 -3.46 -21.02
CA THR A 191 -29.18 -4.27 -20.69
C THR A 191 -28.71 -4.03 -19.25
N PRO A 192 -28.02 -5.00 -18.60
CA PRO A 192 -27.36 -4.78 -17.31
C PRO A 192 -26.44 -3.55 -17.31
N ALA A 193 -25.73 -3.32 -18.42
CA ALA A 193 -24.88 -2.15 -18.63
C ALA A 193 -25.67 -0.83 -18.61
N ARG A 194 -26.93 -0.81 -19.06
CA ARG A 194 -27.79 0.38 -18.98
C ARG A 194 -28.15 0.70 -17.53
N LEU A 195 -28.54 -0.31 -16.75
CA LEU A 195 -28.85 -0.14 -15.32
C LEU A 195 -27.61 0.35 -14.56
N ARG A 196 -26.44 -0.24 -14.84
CA ARG A 196 -25.16 0.26 -14.34
C ARG A 196 -24.96 1.72 -14.69
N SER A 197 -25.09 2.11 -15.97
CA SER A 197 -24.85 3.50 -16.42
C SER A 197 -25.78 4.55 -15.79
N LEU A 198 -27.01 4.16 -15.44
CA LEU A 198 -27.99 5.05 -14.81
C LEU A 198 -27.66 5.28 -13.33
N LEU A 199 -27.17 4.23 -12.66
CA LEU A 199 -26.80 4.30 -11.25
C LEU A 199 -25.33 4.69 -11.06
N TRP A 200 -24.49 4.66 -12.09
CA TRP A 200 -23.07 4.97 -12.01
C TRP A 200 -22.85 6.39 -11.51
N HIS A 201 -21.98 6.55 -10.54
CA HIS A 201 -21.49 7.86 -10.12
C HIS A 201 -20.65 8.46 -11.24
N ARG A 202 -20.92 9.71 -11.60
CA ARG A 202 -20.15 10.43 -12.62
C ARG A 202 -19.07 11.25 -11.95
N PRO A 203 -17.88 11.35 -12.58
CA PRO A 203 -16.80 12.16 -12.05
C PRO A 203 -17.24 13.61 -11.78
N SER A 204 -16.82 14.13 -10.65
CA SER A 204 -16.98 15.54 -10.28
C SER A 204 -16.21 16.43 -11.25
N ALA A 205 -16.73 17.62 -11.53
CA ALA A 205 -16.03 18.58 -12.37
C ALA A 205 -14.73 19.02 -11.69
N VAL A 206 -13.66 19.19 -12.48
CA VAL A 206 -12.39 19.70 -11.97
C VAL A 206 -12.49 21.20 -11.75
N ASP A 207 -12.30 21.64 -10.51
CA ASP A 207 -12.03 23.05 -10.20
C ASP A 207 -10.56 23.35 -10.54
N GLU A 208 -10.32 23.75 -11.79
CA GLU A 208 -8.96 24.01 -12.32
C GLU A 208 -8.23 25.12 -11.54
N GLN A 209 -8.95 26.12 -11.04
CA GLN A 209 -8.35 27.21 -10.27
C GLN A 209 -7.86 26.68 -8.92
N ARG A 210 -8.72 25.95 -8.19
CA ARG A 210 -8.35 25.36 -6.91
C ARG A 210 -7.21 24.36 -7.05
N LEU A 211 -7.24 23.55 -8.10
CA LEU A 211 -6.18 22.59 -8.38
C LEU A 211 -4.85 23.29 -8.69
N ALA A 212 -4.87 24.33 -9.53
CA ALA A 212 -3.67 25.11 -9.83
C ALA A 212 -3.09 25.78 -8.59
N GLU A 213 -3.91 26.34 -7.70
CA GLU A 213 -3.44 26.89 -6.42
C GLU A 213 -2.80 25.82 -5.52
N ALA A 214 -3.39 24.63 -5.46
CA ALA A 214 -2.81 23.51 -4.71
C ALA A 214 -1.47 23.04 -5.30
N ALA A 215 -1.38 22.98 -6.64
CA ALA A 215 -0.18 22.55 -7.35
C ALA A 215 1.03 23.47 -7.09
N LYS A 216 0.82 24.74 -6.74
CA LYS A 216 1.91 25.66 -6.36
C LYS A 216 2.74 25.16 -5.17
N LEU A 217 2.15 24.36 -4.28
CA LEU A 217 2.85 23.75 -3.14
C LEU A 217 3.94 22.75 -3.58
N ARG A 218 3.86 22.22 -4.81
CA ARG A 218 4.85 21.32 -5.41
C ARG A 218 5.23 21.77 -6.83
N SER A 219 5.63 23.03 -6.97
CA SER A 219 5.92 23.65 -8.27
C SER A 219 7.40 23.64 -8.65
N ASP A 220 8.30 23.13 -7.80
CA ASP A 220 9.72 23.06 -8.10
C ASP A 220 9.95 22.16 -9.35
N PRO A 221 10.75 22.59 -10.34
CA PRO A 221 11.10 21.77 -11.50
C PRO A 221 11.61 20.36 -11.14
N ALA A 222 12.37 20.21 -10.05
CA ALA A 222 12.90 18.92 -9.59
C ALA A 222 11.81 17.96 -9.07
N GLN A 223 10.64 18.50 -8.69
CA GLN A 223 9.50 17.72 -8.20
C GLN A 223 8.59 17.20 -9.31
N GLN A 224 8.77 17.67 -10.55
CA GLN A 224 7.86 17.34 -11.65
C GLN A 224 8.14 15.95 -12.21
N ALA A 225 7.08 15.17 -12.41
CA ALA A 225 7.12 13.87 -13.06
C ALA A 225 6.35 13.91 -14.40
N VAL A 226 6.82 13.15 -15.38
CA VAL A 226 6.03 12.82 -16.57
C VAL A 226 5.55 11.38 -16.44
N GLN A 227 4.28 11.18 -16.10
CA GLN A 227 3.66 9.86 -16.06
C GLN A 227 2.89 9.59 -17.36
N PRO A 228 3.16 8.48 -18.06
CA PRO A 228 2.59 8.24 -19.40
C PRO A 228 1.15 7.74 -19.37
N GLY A 229 0.64 7.34 -18.21
CA GLY A 229 -0.69 6.77 -18.05
C GLY A 229 -0.95 6.19 -16.65
N PRO A 230 -2.07 5.46 -16.48
CA PRO A 230 -2.43 4.86 -15.20
C PRO A 230 -1.57 3.63 -14.83
N TYR A 231 -0.91 3.03 -15.82
CA TYR A 231 0.12 2.02 -15.67
C TYR A 231 1.35 2.45 -16.48
N TRP A 232 2.53 2.03 -16.03
CA TRP A 232 3.80 2.51 -16.56
C TRP A 232 4.95 1.60 -16.15
N ALA A 233 6.10 1.75 -16.82
CA ALA A 233 7.37 1.24 -16.34
C ALA A 233 8.38 2.39 -16.20
N ILE A 234 9.28 2.28 -15.23
CA ILE A 234 10.42 3.18 -15.05
C ILE A 234 11.69 2.36 -15.22
N ASP A 235 12.51 2.74 -16.19
CA ASP A 235 13.89 2.30 -16.32
C ASP A 235 14.78 3.25 -15.51
N ALA A 236 15.42 2.72 -14.47
CA ALA A 236 16.27 3.48 -13.56
C ALA A 236 17.50 2.66 -13.15
N GLY A 237 18.67 3.08 -13.63
CA GLY A 237 19.93 2.37 -13.43
C GLY A 237 19.77 0.88 -13.82
N PRO A 238 20.07 -0.06 -12.89
CA PRO A 238 20.04 -1.50 -13.22
C PRO A 238 18.71 -2.20 -13.10
N ILE A 239 17.63 -1.48 -12.76
CA ILE A 239 16.34 -2.09 -12.50
C ILE A 239 15.25 -1.48 -13.38
N ARG A 240 14.19 -2.25 -13.54
CA ARG A 240 12.91 -1.75 -14.05
C ARG A 240 11.84 -1.85 -12.97
N VAL A 241 11.18 -0.73 -12.67
CA VAL A 241 10.01 -0.69 -11.79
C VAL A 241 8.76 -0.67 -12.67
N ILE A 242 7.80 -1.56 -12.44
CA ILE A 242 6.59 -1.69 -13.26
C ILE A 242 5.37 -1.44 -12.38
N GLY A 243 4.62 -0.37 -12.68
CA GLY A 243 3.36 -0.05 -12.03
C GLY A 243 2.16 -0.55 -12.84
N ILE A 244 1.30 -1.38 -12.23
CA ILE A 244 0.05 -1.87 -12.82
C ILE A 244 -1.18 -1.26 -12.14
N ASP A 245 -2.23 -1.08 -12.93
CA ASP A 245 -3.53 -0.61 -12.49
C ASP A 245 -4.52 -1.77 -12.44
N THR A 246 -4.90 -2.17 -11.22
CA THR A 246 -5.79 -3.31 -10.95
C THR A 246 -7.27 -2.94 -10.90
N GLY A 247 -7.62 -1.68 -11.11
CA GLY A 247 -9.00 -1.24 -11.24
C GLY A 247 -9.84 -1.34 -9.96
N LEU A 248 -11.17 -1.37 -10.13
CA LEU A 248 -12.12 -1.52 -9.02
C LEU A 248 -12.12 -2.93 -8.41
N LEU A 249 -11.88 -3.96 -9.24
CA LEU A 249 -12.11 -5.37 -8.85
C LEU A 249 -10.83 -6.20 -8.69
N GLY A 250 -9.65 -5.62 -8.87
CA GLY A 250 -8.38 -6.32 -8.64
C GLY A 250 -7.94 -7.22 -9.82
N THR A 251 -8.28 -6.85 -11.06
CA THR A 251 -7.97 -7.62 -12.28
C THR A 251 -7.33 -6.76 -13.36
N LEU A 252 -6.67 -7.40 -14.33
CA LEU A 252 -6.10 -6.74 -15.51
C LEU A 252 -6.93 -7.06 -16.75
N ASP A 253 -7.23 -6.02 -17.53
CA ASP A 253 -7.78 -6.19 -18.87
C ASP A 253 -6.73 -6.74 -19.86
N ALA A 254 -7.20 -7.18 -21.02
CA ALA A 254 -6.35 -7.83 -22.03
C ALA A 254 -5.32 -6.88 -22.67
N GLU A 255 -5.57 -5.57 -22.69
CA GLU A 255 -4.64 -4.59 -23.24
C GLU A 255 -3.45 -4.40 -22.29
N GLN A 256 -3.72 -4.07 -21.03
CA GLN A 256 -2.68 -3.96 -20.01
C GLN A 256 -1.97 -5.29 -19.79
N GLY A 257 -2.68 -6.41 -19.88
CA GLY A 257 -2.10 -7.75 -19.81
C GLY A 257 -1.11 -8.05 -20.94
N ARG A 258 -1.39 -7.61 -22.18
CA ARG A 258 -0.43 -7.73 -23.29
C ARG A 258 0.78 -6.84 -23.06
N TRP A 259 0.55 -5.58 -22.72
CA TRP A 259 1.61 -4.63 -22.38
C TRP A 259 2.52 -5.16 -21.26
N LEU A 260 1.97 -5.72 -20.18
CA LEU A 260 2.74 -6.27 -19.08
C LEU A 260 3.64 -7.43 -19.53
N ARG A 261 3.15 -8.31 -20.42
CA ARG A 261 3.97 -9.41 -20.98
C ARG A 261 5.10 -8.89 -21.85
N GLU A 262 4.91 -7.80 -22.57
CA GLU A 262 5.94 -7.19 -23.41
C GLU A 262 6.98 -6.44 -22.57
N VAL A 263 6.54 -5.54 -21.70
CA VAL A 263 7.44 -4.68 -20.91
C VAL A 263 8.22 -5.43 -19.83
N SER A 264 7.69 -6.58 -19.37
CA SER A 264 8.38 -7.42 -18.38
C SER A 264 9.28 -8.50 -19.00
N ALA A 265 9.36 -8.59 -20.33
CA ALA A 265 10.26 -9.53 -20.99
C ALA A 265 11.74 -9.22 -20.72
N GLY A 266 12.58 -10.23 -20.91
CA GLY A 266 14.03 -10.10 -20.81
C GLY A 266 14.55 -10.07 -19.37
N PRO A 267 15.88 -10.01 -19.19
CA PRO A 267 16.50 -10.46 -17.96
C PRO A 267 16.79 -9.34 -16.94
N VAL A 268 16.47 -8.08 -17.25
CA VAL A 268 16.63 -6.95 -16.31
C VAL A 268 15.88 -7.26 -15.01
N PRO A 269 16.49 -7.08 -13.81
CA PRO A 269 15.77 -7.24 -12.55
C PRO A 269 14.58 -6.29 -12.43
N LYS A 270 13.42 -6.83 -12.02
CA LYS A 270 12.16 -6.07 -11.98
C LYS A 270 11.55 -5.99 -10.59
N ILE A 271 10.96 -4.85 -10.27
CA ILE A 271 10.05 -4.69 -9.13
C ILE A 271 8.67 -4.40 -9.66
N LEU A 272 7.68 -5.23 -9.29
CA LEU A 272 6.27 -4.96 -9.56
C LEU A 272 5.70 -4.06 -8.45
N ILE A 273 4.95 -3.03 -8.84
CA ILE A 273 4.10 -2.21 -7.98
C ILE A 273 2.65 -2.44 -8.43
N THR A 274 1.79 -2.91 -7.53
CA THR A 274 0.41 -3.33 -7.82
C THR A 274 -0.60 -2.72 -6.85
N GLY A 275 -1.83 -2.50 -7.31
CA GLY A 275 -2.88 -1.92 -6.46
C GLY A 275 -3.21 -2.83 -5.27
N SER A 276 -3.43 -4.12 -5.54
CA SER A 276 -3.66 -5.14 -4.51
C SER A 276 -2.47 -6.11 -4.40
N PRO A 277 -2.08 -6.55 -3.18
CA PRO A 277 -0.95 -7.45 -2.99
C PRO A 277 -1.27 -8.87 -3.48
N LEU A 278 -0.26 -9.55 -4.01
CA LEU A 278 -0.40 -10.95 -4.48
C LEU A 278 -0.35 -11.97 -3.33
N TYR A 279 0.26 -11.60 -2.21
CA TYR A 279 0.28 -12.35 -0.96
C TYR A 279 -0.08 -11.42 0.18
N VAL A 280 -1.15 -11.73 0.91
CA VAL A 280 -1.62 -10.92 2.03
C VAL A 280 -2.45 -11.76 3.00
N ASP A 281 -2.34 -11.46 4.29
CA ASP A 281 -3.07 -12.13 5.38
C ASP A 281 -2.90 -13.67 5.40
N GLY A 282 -1.78 -14.17 4.86
CA GLY A 282 -1.49 -15.60 4.73
C GLY A 282 -2.18 -16.29 3.55
N GLU A 283 -2.74 -15.52 2.62
CA GLU A 283 -3.46 -16.00 1.43
C GLU A 283 -2.75 -15.59 0.13
N HIS A 284 -2.99 -16.35 -0.94
CA HIS A 284 -2.44 -16.11 -2.28
C HIS A 284 -3.52 -15.59 -3.22
N HIS A 285 -3.27 -14.44 -3.83
CA HIS A 285 -4.17 -13.73 -4.74
C HIS A 285 -3.44 -13.40 -6.04
N PRO A 286 -3.43 -14.31 -7.04
CA PRO A 286 -2.49 -14.20 -8.17
C PRO A 286 -2.79 -13.07 -9.18
N CYS A 287 -3.92 -12.37 -9.04
CA CYS A 287 -4.43 -11.33 -9.94
C CYS A 287 -4.65 -11.82 -11.40
N PRO A 288 -5.88 -12.22 -11.76
CA PRO A 288 -6.20 -12.68 -13.11
C PRO A 288 -5.99 -11.63 -14.20
N ILE A 289 -5.53 -12.08 -15.37
CA ILE A 289 -5.40 -11.28 -16.59
C ILE A 289 -6.41 -11.76 -17.62
N ASP A 290 -7.23 -10.85 -18.16
CA ASP A 290 -8.11 -11.14 -19.28
C ASP A 290 -7.28 -11.61 -20.49
N GLY A 291 -7.69 -12.72 -21.11
CA GLY A 291 -6.90 -13.39 -22.15
C GLY A 291 -5.96 -14.48 -21.63
N GLY A 292 -5.90 -14.72 -20.31
CA GLY A 292 -5.36 -15.94 -19.71
C GLY A 292 -4.14 -15.75 -18.81
N GLY A 293 -3.98 -16.65 -17.84
CA GLY A 293 -2.92 -16.56 -16.83
C GLY A 293 -3.17 -15.46 -15.80
N THR A 294 -2.14 -15.18 -15.02
CA THR A 294 -2.19 -14.24 -13.89
C THR A 294 -0.95 -13.35 -13.86
N VAL A 295 -1.01 -12.24 -13.12
CA VAL A 295 0.16 -11.39 -12.87
C VAL A 295 1.24 -12.18 -12.14
N ASP A 296 0.86 -13.02 -11.18
CA ASP A 296 1.82 -13.81 -10.41
C ASP A 296 2.52 -14.88 -11.25
N ASP A 297 1.88 -15.41 -12.31
CA ASP A 297 2.56 -16.29 -13.27
C ASP A 297 3.75 -15.56 -13.93
N LEU A 298 3.59 -14.27 -14.28
CA LEU A 298 4.66 -13.45 -14.86
C LEU A 298 5.73 -13.07 -13.83
N VAL A 299 5.36 -12.86 -12.57
CA VAL A 299 6.32 -12.58 -11.48
C VAL A 299 7.19 -13.80 -11.19
N ARG A 300 6.60 -15.00 -11.21
CA ARG A 300 7.29 -16.26 -10.96
C ARG A 300 8.15 -16.74 -12.11
N ASP A 301 7.81 -16.34 -13.34
CA ASP A 301 8.54 -16.70 -14.56
C ASP A 301 10.05 -16.36 -14.42
N PRO A 302 10.96 -17.34 -14.47
CA PRO A 302 12.39 -17.09 -14.34
C PRO A 302 12.94 -16.23 -15.50
N GLU A 303 12.32 -16.25 -16.68
CA GLU A 303 12.77 -15.46 -17.84
C GLU A 303 12.51 -13.96 -17.67
N ARG A 304 11.66 -13.57 -16.71
CA ARG A 304 11.26 -12.18 -16.47
C ARG A 304 11.98 -11.52 -15.29
N ASN A 305 12.68 -12.30 -14.45
CA ASN A 305 13.55 -11.82 -13.38
C ASN A 305 12.91 -10.77 -12.43
N PHE A 306 11.65 -10.94 -12.02
CA PHE A 306 11.08 -10.12 -10.93
C PHE A 306 11.71 -10.50 -9.60
N VAL A 307 12.20 -9.53 -8.85
CA VAL A 307 12.84 -9.76 -7.54
C VAL A 307 11.95 -9.38 -6.36
N ALA A 308 10.95 -8.53 -6.60
CA ALA A 308 9.93 -8.16 -5.63
C ALA A 308 8.59 -7.80 -6.29
N ALA A 309 7.52 -7.98 -5.53
CA ALA A 309 6.18 -7.48 -5.86
C ALA A 309 5.58 -6.77 -4.64
N ILE A 310 5.26 -5.49 -4.79
CA ILE A 310 4.83 -4.60 -3.70
C ILE A 310 3.40 -4.14 -3.99
N GLY A 311 2.48 -4.43 -3.07
CA GLY A 311 1.06 -4.06 -3.18
C GLY A 311 0.58 -3.11 -2.10
N GLY A 312 -0.35 -2.21 -2.45
CA GLY A 312 -1.10 -1.34 -1.52
C GLY A 312 -2.36 -2.01 -0.98
N ASP A 313 -3.44 -1.23 -0.80
CA ASP A 313 -4.82 -1.61 -0.45
C ASP A 313 -5.01 -2.16 0.98
N ILE A 314 -3.98 -2.81 1.54
CA ILE A 314 -4.00 -3.33 2.90
C ILE A 314 -3.13 -2.45 3.81
N HIS A 315 -3.79 -1.76 4.74
CA HIS A 315 -3.23 -0.70 5.58
C HIS A 315 -2.38 -1.20 6.76
N ASN A 316 -1.37 -1.98 6.43
CA ASN A 316 -0.28 -2.42 7.28
C ASN A 316 0.93 -2.80 6.40
N TYR A 317 1.98 -3.32 7.01
CA TYR A 317 3.12 -3.91 6.33
C TYR A 317 3.12 -5.43 6.52
N GLN A 318 3.45 -6.16 5.46
CA GLN A 318 3.67 -7.62 5.48
C GLN A 318 4.79 -7.99 4.51
N ARG A 319 5.56 -9.04 4.80
CA ARG A 319 6.55 -9.60 3.86
C ARG A 319 6.52 -11.12 3.84
N TYR A 320 6.55 -11.65 2.62
CA TYR A 320 6.58 -13.07 2.30
C TYR A 320 7.75 -13.35 1.33
N PRO A 321 8.86 -13.95 1.80
CA PRO A 321 9.97 -14.36 0.93
C PRO A 321 9.64 -15.70 0.25
N VAL A 322 8.99 -15.66 -0.91
CA VAL A 322 8.52 -16.87 -1.60
C VAL A 322 9.62 -17.45 -2.46
N SER A 323 9.86 -18.76 -2.33
CA SER A 323 10.75 -19.51 -3.21
C SER A 323 10.03 -19.86 -4.51
N VAL A 324 10.59 -19.45 -5.65
CA VAL A 324 10.05 -19.69 -6.99
C VAL A 324 11.10 -20.39 -7.86
N PRO A 325 10.71 -21.06 -8.96
CA PRO A 325 11.66 -21.65 -9.89
C PRO A 325 12.70 -20.63 -10.38
N GLY A 326 13.98 -21.01 -10.35
CA GLY A 326 15.07 -20.25 -10.93
C GLY A 326 15.32 -20.63 -12.39
N ASP A 327 16.27 -19.94 -13.02
CA ASP A 327 16.70 -20.25 -14.38
C ASP A 327 17.34 -21.64 -14.46
N THR A 328 16.95 -22.42 -15.47
CA THR A 328 17.53 -23.72 -15.80
C THR A 328 18.82 -23.51 -16.59
N GLY A 329 19.84 -22.93 -15.94
CA GLY A 329 21.15 -22.72 -16.54
C GLY A 329 21.73 -24.01 -17.14
N HIS A 330 21.86 -24.03 -18.46
CA HIS A 330 22.55 -25.02 -19.32
C HIS A 330 21.91 -26.43 -19.41
N PRO A 331 21.66 -26.96 -20.63
CA PRO A 331 21.18 -28.32 -20.84
C PRO A 331 22.29 -29.31 -20.45
N GLY A 332 22.22 -29.86 -19.23
CA GLY A 332 23.19 -30.86 -18.76
C GLY A 332 23.29 -31.03 -17.24
N ARG A 333 22.76 -30.09 -16.44
CA ARG A 333 22.67 -30.25 -14.98
C ARG A 333 21.22 -30.38 -14.53
N ASN A 334 20.86 -31.57 -14.02
CA ASN A 334 19.58 -31.85 -13.34
C ASN A 334 19.48 -31.16 -11.96
N SER A 335 19.84 -29.88 -11.85
CA SER A 335 19.63 -29.08 -10.65
C SER A 335 18.53 -28.07 -10.92
N ARG A 336 17.33 -28.33 -10.37
CA ARG A 336 16.30 -27.28 -10.25
C ARG A 336 16.85 -26.20 -9.33
N THR A 337 17.23 -25.05 -9.89
CA THR A 337 17.58 -23.86 -9.12
C THR A 337 16.30 -23.20 -8.61
N SER A 338 16.37 -22.52 -7.48
CA SER A 338 15.28 -21.69 -6.94
C SER A 338 15.79 -20.29 -6.69
N ARG A 339 14.93 -19.30 -6.87
CA ARG A 339 15.18 -17.90 -6.52
C ARG A 339 14.10 -17.41 -5.56
N THR A 340 14.39 -16.37 -4.79
CA THR A 340 13.40 -15.80 -3.86
C THR A 340 12.82 -14.52 -4.46
N VAL A 341 11.50 -14.40 -4.46
CA VAL A 341 10.79 -13.14 -4.73
C VAL A 341 10.25 -12.60 -3.41
N GLN A 342 10.51 -11.32 -3.13
CA GLN A 342 9.94 -10.65 -1.96
C GLN A 342 8.54 -10.12 -2.30
N TYR A 343 7.50 -10.75 -1.76
CA TYR A 343 6.14 -10.22 -1.84
C TYR A 343 5.86 -9.37 -0.62
N ILE A 344 5.45 -8.11 -0.84
CA ILE A 344 5.36 -7.09 0.20
C ILE A 344 4.00 -6.41 0.14
N VAL A 345 3.37 -6.28 1.29
CA VAL A 345 2.21 -5.40 1.51
C VAL A 345 2.75 -4.08 2.07
N SER A 346 2.38 -2.95 1.47
CA SER A 346 2.91 -1.62 1.77
C SER A 346 1.84 -0.53 1.80
N GLY A 347 0.65 -0.82 2.32
CA GLY A 347 -0.44 0.16 2.45
C GLY A 347 -0.46 0.96 3.75
N GLY A 348 0.62 0.90 4.54
CA GLY A 348 0.69 1.58 5.84
C GLY A 348 0.86 3.11 5.78
N GLY A 349 0.68 3.77 4.63
CA GLY A 349 1.17 5.13 4.39
C GLY A 349 0.31 6.28 4.91
N GLY A 350 -0.93 6.05 5.31
CA GLY A 350 -1.72 7.11 5.95
C GLY A 350 -3.14 6.71 6.35
N ALA A 351 -3.84 5.97 5.50
CA ALA A 351 -5.22 5.53 5.74
C ALA A 351 -5.36 4.67 7.00
N PHE A 352 -6.59 4.54 7.52
CA PHE A 352 -6.89 3.79 8.74
C PHE A 352 -6.20 2.42 8.80
N MET A 353 -5.80 1.94 9.98
CA MET A 353 -5.03 0.67 10.04
C MET A 353 -5.91 -0.56 9.73
N HIS A 354 -5.36 -1.57 9.04
CA HIS A 354 -5.91 -2.93 8.96
C HIS A 354 -5.29 -3.87 10.00
N ALA A 355 -6.13 -4.70 10.62
CA ALA A 355 -5.78 -5.52 11.77
C ALA A 355 -4.84 -6.71 11.47
N THR A 356 -3.53 -6.56 11.71
CA THR A 356 -2.59 -7.70 11.63
C THR A 356 -2.89 -8.81 12.64
N HIS A 357 -3.55 -8.51 13.76
CA HIS A 357 -3.94 -9.51 14.76
C HIS A 357 -4.99 -10.53 14.28
N THR A 358 -5.64 -10.28 13.14
CA THR A 358 -6.56 -11.25 12.54
C THR A 358 -5.88 -12.24 11.60
N ILE A 359 -4.64 -11.95 11.18
CA ILE A 359 -3.83 -12.84 10.34
C ILE A 359 -3.59 -14.14 11.10
N GLU A 360 -3.91 -15.26 10.47
CA GLU A 360 -3.69 -16.59 11.03
C GLU A 360 -2.20 -16.95 10.99
N ARG A 361 -1.85 -18.13 11.52
CA ARG A 361 -0.49 -18.64 11.43
C ARG A 361 -0.11 -18.83 9.96
N VAL A 362 1.00 -18.24 9.53
CA VAL A 362 1.40 -18.23 8.11
C VAL A 362 2.04 -19.57 7.72
N SER A 363 1.56 -20.13 6.61
CA SER A 363 2.02 -21.37 5.99
C SER A 363 1.57 -21.40 4.52
N VAL A 364 2.04 -20.45 3.71
CA VAL A 364 1.59 -20.25 2.32
C VAL A 364 2.80 -20.17 1.39
N ALA A 365 2.75 -20.85 0.24
CA ALA A 365 3.85 -20.90 -0.74
C ALA A 365 5.23 -21.21 -0.10
N ASP A 366 5.25 -22.21 0.78
CA ASP A 366 6.39 -22.65 1.60
C ASP A 366 6.95 -21.60 2.58
N VAL A 367 6.36 -20.41 2.66
CA VAL A 367 6.71 -19.40 3.66
C VAL A 367 6.12 -19.79 5.01
N THR A 368 7.00 -19.86 6.00
CA THR A 368 6.62 -20.17 7.38
C THR A 368 6.52 -18.92 8.26
N GLU A 369 5.94 -19.10 9.45
CA GLU A 369 5.83 -18.05 10.46
C GLU A 369 7.18 -17.42 10.86
N ASP A 370 8.28 -18.18 10.83
CA ASP A 370 9.61 -17.68 11.20
C ASP A 370 10.19 -16.72 10.12
N GLU A 371 9.70 -16.81 8.88
CA GLU A 371 10.10 -15.98 7.74
C GLU A 371 9.15 -14.79 7.52
N PHE A 372 7.88 -14.95 7.88
CA PHE A 372 6.88 -13.90 7.80
C PHE A 372 7.23 -12.69 8.66
N ARG A 373 7.02 -11.49 8.12
CA ARG A 373 7.14 -10.23 8.85
C ARG A 373 5.87 -9.43 8.68
N CYS A 374 5.47 -8.71 9.73
CA CYS A 374 4.40 -7.72 9.65
C CYS A 374 4.65 -6.55 10.61
N TYR A 375 4.11 -5.38 10.25
CA TYR A 375 4.04 -4.21 11.11
C TYR A 375 2.64 -3.57 10.97
N PRO A 376 1.93 -3.28 12.09
CA PRO A 376 2.32 -3.57 13.46
C PRO A 376 2.40 -5.08 13.76
N LEU A 377 3.16 -5.46 14.79
CA LEU A 377 3.09 -6.83 15.29
C LEU A 377 1.65 -7.18 15.69
N ARG A 378 1.28 -8.44 15.54
CA ARG A 378 -0.07 -8.93 15.87
C ARG A 378 -0.48 -8.59 17.31
N GLY A 379 0.46 -8.57 18.26
CA GLY A 379 0.21 -8.12 19.64
C GLY A 379 -0.15 -6.63 19.73
N ASP A 380 0.66 -5.77 19.11
CA ASP A 380 0.45 -4.31 19.08
C ASP A 380 -0.87 -3.93 18.40
N SER A 381 -1.17 -4.61 17.29
CA SER A 381 -2.45 -4.44 16.59
C SER A 381 -3.63 -4.73 17.51
N LEU A 382 -3.62 -5.87 18.21
CA LEU A 382 -4.71 -6.23 19.12
C LEU A 382 -4.84 -5.21 20.27
N ALA A 383 -3.72 -4.78 20.87
CA ALA A 383 -3.73 -3.77 21.93
C ALA A 383 -4.28 -2.43 21.44
N PHE A 384 -3.87 -1.98 20.25
CA PHE A 384 -4.40 -0.78 19.59
C PHE A 384 -5.91 -0.84 19.44
N TYR A 385 -6.45 -1.90 18.82
CA TYR A 385 -7.89 -2.02 18.62
C TYR A 385 -8.64 -2.16 19.95
N SER A 386 -8.04 -2.81 20.95
CA SER A 386 -8.62 -2.89 22.30
C SER A 386 -8.80 -1.51 22.95
N ARG A 387 -7.82 -0.60 22.78
CA ARG A 387 -7.90 0.78 23.26
C ARG A 387 -8.89 1.59 22.43
N LEU A 388 -8.88 1.42 21.11
CA LEU A 388 -9.81 2.09 20.19
C LEU A 388 -11.27 1.79 20.56
N TYR A 389 -11.64 0.50 20.68
CA TYR A 389 -12.99 0.11 21.07
C TYR A 389 -13.31 0.45 22.53
N GLY A 390 -12.34 0.36 23.43
CA GLY A 390 -12.51 0.82 24.81
C GLY A 390 -12.87 2.31 24.90
N ARG A 391 -12.29 3.16 24.05
CA ARG A 391 -12.67 4.58 23.92
C ARG A 391 -14.04 4.74 23.27
N ARG A 392 -14.26 4.09 22.13
CA ARG A 392 -15.48 4.23 21.33
C ARG A 392 -16.75 3.77 22.06
N LEU A 393 -16.65 2.70 22.84
CA LEU A 393 -17.76 2.13 23.60
C LEU A 393 -17.85 2.69 25.03
N HIS A 394 -16.96 3.63 25.41
CA HIS A 394 -16.83 4.13 26.78
C HIS A 394 -16.57 3.05 27.85
N LEU A 395 -15.99 1.91 27.44
CA LEU A 395 -15.72 0.73 28.27
C LEU A 395 -14.22 0.45 28.42
N ARG A 396 -13.41 1.50 28.63
CA ARG A 396 -11.92 1.42 28.68
C ARG A 396 -11.43 0.35 29.65
N ARG A 397 -11.95 0.31 30.88
CA ARG A 397 -11.58 -0.68 31.92
C ARG A 397 -11.82 -2.12 31.48
N PHE A 398 -12.82 -2.35 30.63
CA PHE A 398 -13.15 -3.68 30.15
C PHE A 398 -12.35 -4.07 28.91
N PHE A 399 -12.22 -3.19 27.92
CA PHE A 399 -11.59 -3.52 26.63
C PHE A 399 -10.07 -3.38 26.61
N THR A 400 -9.48 -2.43 27.34
CA THR A 400 -8.04 -2.15 27.19
C THR A 400 -7.17 -3.33 27.60
N LEU A 401 -6.40 -3.84 26.64
CA LEU A 401 -5.31 -4.79 26.85
C LEU A 401 -3.98 -4.03 26.80
N THR A 402 -3.05 -4.44 27.65
CA THR A 402 -1.64 -4.05 27.52
C THR A 402 -0.98 -4.80 26.36
N GLU A 403 0.17 -4.31 25.90
CA GLU A 403 0.95 -4.96 24.83
C GLU A 403 1.37 -6.38 25.21
N ALA A 404 1.73 -6.57 26.48
CA ALA A 404 2.13 -7.87 27.00
C ALA A 404 0.94 -8.85 27.04
N GLU A 405 -0.25 -8.40 27.51
CA GLU A 405 -1.47 -9.22 27.49
C GLU A 405 -1.91 -9.57 26.07
N ALA A 406 -1.88 -8.61 25.15
CA ALA A 406 -2.25 -8.79 23.75
C ALA A 406 -1.27 -9.74 23.03
N THR A 407 0.03 -9.57 23.25
CA THR A 407 1.06 -10.47 22.69
C THR A 407 0.93 -11.89 23.23
N ALA A 408 0.73 -12.05 24.54
CA ALA A 408 0.60 -13.37 25.16
C ALA A 408 -0.63 -14.14 24.64
N VAL A 409 -1.78 -13.46 24.46
CA VAL A 409 -2.99 -14.14 23.95
C VAL A 409 -2.86 -14.50 22.47
N ILE A 410 -2.17 -13.69 21.67
CA ILE A 410 -1.86 -14.00 20.27
C ILE A 410 -0.92 -15.20 20.18
N ALA A 411 0.13 -15.25 20.99
CA ALA A 411 1.05 -16.38 21.05
C ALA A 411 0.34 -17.68 21.46
N GLU A 412 -0.52 -17.64 22.48
CA GLU A 412 -1.35 -18.80 22.89
C GLU A 412 -2.32 -19.24 21.78
N ARG A 413 -2.91 -18.30 21.03
CA ARG A 413 -3.85 -18.60 19.94
C ARG A 413 -3.14 -19.29 18.78
N LEU A 414 -2.05 -18.72 18.30
CA LEU A 414 -1.39 -19.12 17.06
C LEU A 414 -0.34 -20.22 17.29
N GLY A 415 0.06 -20.47 18.53
CA GLY A 415 1.12 -21.43 18.85
C GLY A 415 2.48 -20.98 18.33
N ILE A 416 2.76 -19.68 18.44
CA ILE A 416 3.97 -19.03 17.90
C ILE A 416 4.81 -18.44 19.04
N ARG A 417 6.10 -18.28 18.80
CA ARG A 417 6.98 -17.53 19.70
C ARG A 417 6.69 -16.03 19.52
N PRO A 418 6.47 -15.26 20.60
CA PRO A 418 6.40 -13.81 20.52
C PRO A 418 7.64 -13.22 19.82
N THR A 419 7.42 -12.23 18.94
CA THR A 419 8.52 -11.51 18.28
C THR A 419 9.35 -10.70 19.27
N ARG A 420 8.68 -9.93 20.14
CA ARG A 420 9.34 -9.26 21.25
C ARG A 420 9.61 -10.25 22.36
N ALA A 421 10.81 -10.18 22.95
CA ALA A 421 11.15 -10.98 24.11
C ALA A 421 10.09 -10.78 25.20
N PRO A 422 9.47 -11.86 25.70
CA PRO A 422 8.50 -11.72 26.78
C PRO A 422 9.23 -11.14 27.99
N GLY A 423 8.72 -10.02 28.51
CA GLY A 423 9.13 -9.53 29.83
C GLY A 423 8.59 -10.45 30.92
N GLU A 424 7.83 -9.91 31.87
CA GLU A 424 7.16 -10.75 32.86
C GLU A 424 6.15 -11.71 32.24
N SER A 425 6.07 -12.93 32.78
CA SER A 425 5.09 -13.93 32.35
C SER A 425 3.67 -13.44 32.60
N VAL A 426 2.89 -13.22 31.53
CA VAL A 426 1.51 -12.73 31.65
C VAL A 426 0.54 -13.87 31.89
N ARG A 427 -0.22 -13.81 32.99
CA ARG A 427 -1.32 -14.74 33.26
C ARG A 427 -2.55 -14.39 32.44
N LEU A 428 -2.86 -15.20 31.42
CA LEU A 428 -4.05 -15.02 30.59
C LEU A 428 -5.35 -15.29 31.37
N THR A 429 -6.12 -14.23 31.62
CA THR A 429 -7.43 -14.28 32.30
C THR A 429 -8.58 -14.58 31.32
N ARG A 430 -9.77 -14.88 31.85
CA ARG A 430 -10.99 -15.03 31.02
C ARG A 430 -11.36 -13.74 30.29
N ARG A 431 -11.14 -12.57 30.94
CA ARG A 431 -11.38 -11.24 30.35
C ARG A 431 -10.51 -11.04 29.11
N ILE A 432 -9.20 -11.30 29.22
CA ILE A 432 -8.26 -11.12 28.10
C ILE A 432 -8.71 -11.96 26.90
N ARG A 433 -8.98 -13.26 27.11
CA ARG A 433 -9.46 -14.15 26.04
C ARG A 433 -10.81 -13.71 25.46
N LEU A 434 -11.72 -13.19 26.28
CA LEU A 434 -13.01 -12.67 25.83
C LEU A 434 -12.85 -11.45 24.92
N VAL A 435 -12.07 -10.46 25.34
CA VAL A 435 -11.79 -9.24 24.56
C VAL A 435 -11.12 -9.59 23.24
N ALA A 436 -10.08 -10.43 23.28
CA ALA A 436 -9.37 -10.87 22.08
C ALA A 436 -10.33 -11.58 21.10
N ALA A 437 -11.19 -12.47 21.60
CA ALA A 437 -12.19 -13.14 20.77
C ALA A 437 -13.27 -12.19 20.19
N LEU A 438 -13.65 -11.12 20.89
CA LEU A 438 -14.55 -10.08 20.36
C LEU A 438 -13.88 -9.29 19.23
N LEU A 439 -12.58 -9.07 19.33
CA LEU A 439 -11.73 -8.39 18.35
C LEU A 439 -11.16 -9.36 17.30
N GLY A 440 -11.87 -10.44 16.99
CA GLY A 440 -11.55 -11.29 15.84
C GLY A 440 -10.51 -12.39 16.08
N THR A 441 -9.98 -12.58 17.29
CA THR A 441 -8.97 -13.62 17.57
C THR A 441 -9.55 -14.94 18.12
N ALA A 442 -10.81 -15.26 17.80
CA ALA A 442 -11.48 -16.42 18.38
C ALA A 442 -10.87 -17.75 17.87
N ARG A 443 -10.60 -18.69 18.79
CA ARG A 443 -9.92 -19.99 18.57
C ARG A 443 -10.59 -20.97 17.58
N ARG A 444 -11.81 -20.72 17.10
CA ARG A 444 -12.52 -21.62 16.18
C ARG A 444 -13.20 -20.81 15.04
N PRO A 445 -12.93 -21.12 13.77
CA PRO A 445 -13.62 -20.51 12.63
C PRO A 445 -15.14 -20.82 12.65
N ASP A 446 -15.51 -22.06 12.99
CA ASP A 446 -16.88 -22.58 12.81
C ASP A 446 -17.91 -22.25 13.90
N ARG A 447 -17.49 -21.66 15.03
CA ARG A 447 -18.45 -21.11 15.99
C ARG A 447 -18.54 -19.61 15.81
N ALA A 448 -19.49 -19.21 14.97
CA ALA A 448 -19.99 -17.85 14.90
C ALA A 448 -20.43 -17.39 16.29
N ARG A 449 -19.53 -16.75 17.06
CA ARG A 449 -19.99 -15.77 18.03
C ARG A 449 -20.70 -14.70 17.21
N ARG A 450 -22.03 -14.64 17.36
CA ARG A 450 -22.93 -13.68 16.69
C ARG A 450 -22.58 -12.21 16.95
N LEU A 451 -21.58 -11.93 17.78
CA LEU A 451 -21.14 -10.60 18.24
C LEU A 451 -19.60 -10.51 18.09
N ARG A 452 -19.10 -10.35 16.86
CA ARG A 452 -17.70 -9.92 16.60
C ARG A 452 -17.70 -8.42 16.32
N LEU A 453 -16.72 -7.71 16.86
CA LEU A 453 -16.51 -6.31 16.50
C LEU A 453 -15.84 -6.23 15.11
N PRO A 454 -16.18 -5.21 14.32
CA PRO A 454 -15.71 -5.09 12.94
C PRO A 454 -14.23 -4.70 12.87
N VAL A 455 -13.35 -5.70 12.78
CA VAL A 455 -11.88 -5.52 12.67
C VAL A 455 -11.30 -5.93 11.31
N ARG A 456 -12.07 -6.65 10.48
CA ARG A 456 -11.67 -7.07 9.12
C ARG A 456 -12.01 -5.99 8.09
N LYS A 457 -11.20 -5.87 7.03
CA LYS A 457 -11.33 -4.92 5.90
C LYS A 457 -12.78 -4.61 5.49
N ALA A 458 -13.56 -5.65 5.17
CA ALA A 458 -14.95 -5.52 4.71
C ALA A 458 -15.86 -4.77 5.70
N TYR A 459 -15.53 -4.78 7.00
CA TYR A 459 -16.27 -4.04 8.02
C TYR A 459 -15.52 -2.81 8.52
N THR A 460 -14.19 -2.75 8.44
CA THR A 460 -13.41 -1.58 8.86
C THR A 460 -13.73 -0.36 7.99
N GLN A 461 -14.00 -0.55 6.69
CA GLN A 461 -14.56 0.52 5.85
C GLN A 461 -15.87 1.03 6.46
N LEU A 462 -16.86 0.20 6.79
CA LEU A 462 -18.11 0.67 7.42
C LEU A 462 -17.96 1.32 8.81
N PHE A 463 -16.80 1.29 9.46
CA PHE A 463 -16.66 1.83 10.82
C PHE A 463 -15.42 2.69 11.03
N SER A 464 -14.64 2.97 9.97
CA SER A 464 -13.42 3.77 10.07
C SER A 464 -13.78 5.16 10.63
N PRO A 465 -13.29 5.46 11.84
CA PRO A 465 -13.68 6.63 12.59
C PRO A 465 -12.87 7.86 12.20
N GLY A 466 -13.47 9.05 12.34
CA GLY A 466 -12.73 10.30 12.21
C GLY A 466 -11.57 10.41 13.21
N SER A 467 -10.59 11.23 12.84
CA SER A 467 -9.33 11.53 13.55
C SER A 467 -9.40 11.70 15.07
N ALA A 468 -10.56 12.09 15.63
CA ALA A 468 -10.77 12.29 17.06
C ALA A 468 -10.74 11.01 17.92
N THR A 469 -10.77 9.81 17.33
CA THR A 469 -10.71 8.54 18.07
C THR A 469 -9.32 7.90 18.08
N TYR A 470 -8.45 8.34 17.17
CA TYR A 470 -7.07 7.89 17.06
C TYR A 470 -6.17 8.71 17.98
N SER A 471 -5.20 8.03 18.58
CA SER A 471 -4.12 8.67 19.31
C SER A 471 -2.87 7.83 19.02
N PRO A 472 -1.69 8.46 18.87
CA PRO A 472 -0.44 7.73 18.71
C PRO A 472 -0.29 6.60 19.74
N PRO A 473 0.30 5.45 19.38
CA PRO A 473 0.92 5.16 18.08
C PRO A 473 -0.09 4.88 16.95
N PHE A 474 0.17 5.44 15.75
CA PHE A 474 -0.68 5.27 14.56
C PHE A 474 -0.35 4.04 13.71
N PHE A 475 0.83 3.43 13.92
CA PHE A 475 1.33 2.28 13.19
C PHE A 475 1.32 2.46 11.66
N LYS A 476 1.93 3.56 11.20
CA LYS A 476 2.15 3.81 9.78
C LYS A 476 3.53 3.40 9.34
N SER A 477 3.71 3.20 8.04
CA SER A 477 4.98 2.79 7.48
C SER A 477 5.17 3.24 6.04
N PHE A 478 6.43 3.28 5.63
CA PHE A 478 6.88 3.56 4.26
C PHE A 478 8.18 2.80 3.99
N LEU A 479 8.53 2.62 2.72
CA LEU A 479 9.70 1.87 2.31
C LEU A 479 10.75 2.78 1.69
N ARG A 480 12.02 2.46 1.94
CA ARG A 480 13.17 2.94 1.17
C ARG A 480 13.85 1.75 0.50
N LEU A 481 14.18 1.90 -0.78
CA LEU A 481 14.95 0.93 -1.54
C LEU A 481 16.25 1.58 -1.99
N ASP A 482 17.38 1.05 -1.50
CA ASP A 482 18.71 1.43 -1.95
C ASP A 482 19.18 0.43 -3.00
N VAL A 483 19.34 0.90 -4.23
CA VAL A 483 19.71 0.08 -5.39
C VAL A 483 21.22 0.17 -5.61
N SER A 484 21.82 -0.96 -5.91
CA SER A 484 23.21 -1.08 -6.32
C SER A 484 23.34 -2.12 -7.44
N PRO A 485 24.52 -2.26 -8.05
CA PRO A 485 24.75 -3.33 -8.99
C PRO A 485 24.55 -4.74 -8.48
N GLU A 486 24.85 -4.95 -7.20
CA GLU A 486 24.90 -6.29 -6.63
C GLU A 486 23.61 -6.67 -5.88
N ALA A 487 22.86 -5.68 -5.39
CA ALA A 487 21.69 -5.92 -4.56
C ALA A 487 20.75 -4.70 -4.47
N ILE A 488 19.53 -4.96 -4.03
CA ILE A 488 18.58 -3.96 -3.54
C ILE A 488 18.44 -4.16 -2.03
N ARG A 489 18.73 -3.13 -1.23
CA ARG A 489 18.41 -3.11 0.20
C ARG A 489 17.05 -2.47 0.38
N LEU A 490 16.07 -3.24 0.83
CA LEU A 490 14.73 -2.77 1.12
C LEU A 490 14.54 -2.64 2.63
N ARG A 491 14.13 -1.46 3.08
CA ARG A 491 13.89 -1.14 4.49
C ARG A 491 12.47 -0.62 4.68
N CYS A 492 11.76 -1.17 5.65
CA CYS A 492 10.46 -0.69 6.11
C CYS A 492 10.67 0.18 7.34
N PHE A 493 10.25 1.45 7.28
CA PHE A 493 10.33 2.40 8.39
C PHE A 493 8.96 2.57 9.03
N SER A 494 8.92 2.75 10.36
CA SER A 494 7.70 3.09 11.07
C SER A 494 7.51 4.60 11.26
N ALA A 495 6.23 4.99 11.32
CA ALA A 495 5.77 6.31 11.67
C ALA A 495 4.63 6.18 12.68
N THR A 496 4.93 6.43 13.96
CA THR A 496 3.95 6.27 15.05
C THR A 496 3.22 7.56 15.40
N GLY A 497 3.72 8.73 14.96
CA GLY A 497 3.25 10.05 15.39
C GLY A 497 3.85 10.52 16.72
N LYS A 498 4.99 9.93 17.14
CA LYS A 498 5.79 10.32 18.30
C LYS A 498 7.03 11.09 17.85
N LEU A 499 7.37 12.14 18.59
CA LEU A 499 8.46 13.07 18.21
C LEU A 499 9.81 12.36 18.03
N ARG A 500 10.16 11.48 18.98
CA ARG A 500 11.44 10.76 18.92
C ARG A 500 11.60 9.96 17.64
N GLN A 501 10.53 9.30 17.20
CA GLN A 501 10.54 8.47 16.00
C GLN A 501 10.37 9.27 14.71
N GLU A 502 9.86 10.50 14.76
CA GLU A 502 9.95 11.41 13.61
C GLU A 502 11.40 11.85 13.35
N LEU A 503 12.16 12.10 14.44
CA LEU A 503 13.56 12.52 14.37
C LEU A 503 14.52 11.37 14.04
N ASP A 504 14.18 10.14 14.42
CA ASP A 504 14.94 8.93 14.10
C ASP A 504 13.97 7.76 13.79
N PRO A 505 13.44 7.69 12.54
CA PRO A 505 12.47 6.68 12.15
C PRO A 505 13.02 5.25 12.33
N PRO A 506 12.38 4.40 13.16
CA PRO A 506 12.84 3.04 13.35
C PRO A 506 12.70 2.19 12.09
N VAL A 507 13.64 1.28 11.86
CA VAL A 507 13.56 0.26 10.81
C VAL A 507 12.85 -0.97 11.37
N GLU A 508 11.64 -1.24 10.91
CA GLU A 508 10.81 -2.37 11.36
C GLU A 508 11.15 -3.69 10.67
N ASP A 509 11.64 -3.63 9.43
CA ASP A 509 12.10 -4.80 8.69
C ASP A 509 13.14 -4.38 7.65
N GLU A 510 14.07 -5.27 7.37
CA GLU A 510 15.12 -5.08 6.38
C GLU A 510 15.39 -6.39 5.64
N VAL A 511 15.54 -6.29 4.32
CA VAL A 511 15.97 -7.40 3.47
C VAL A 511 16.93 -6.90 2.40
N VAL A 512 17.98 -7.67 2.16
CA VAL A 512 18.90 -7.49 1.02
C VAL A 512 18.52 -8.50 -0.05
N ILE A 513 18.12 -8.00 -1.20
CA ILE A 513 17.70 -8.80 -2.36
C ILE A 513 18.88 -8.82 -3.34
N PRO A 514 19.58 -9.96 -3.51
CA PRO A 514 20.68 -10.04 -4.44
C PRO A 514 20.19 -9.85 -5.87
N LEU A 515 20.94 -9.10 -6.66
CA LEU A 515 20.70 -8.93 -8.09
C LEU A 515 21.69 -9.81 -8.88
N THR A 516 21.15 -10.62 -9.77
CA THR A 516 21.93 -11.23 -10.85
C THR A 516 21.83 -10.31 -12.06
N ARG A 517 22.96 -9.69 -12.44
CA ARG A 517 23.07 -8.87 -13.66
C ARG A 517 23.63 -9.73 -14.81
N PRO A 518 22.82 -10.22 -15.74
CA PRO A 518 23.32 -10.67 -17.03
C PRO A 518 23.79 -9.48 -17.88
N ALA A 519 24.63 -9.74 -18.88
CA ALA A 519 25.02 -8.74 -19.89
C ALA A 519 23.78 -8.20 -20.63
N GLY A 520 23.81 -6.95 -21.10
CA GLY A 520 22.69 -6.31 -21.80
C GLY A 520 21.71 -5.52 -20.92
N THR A 521 22.14 -4.96 -19.77
CA THR A 521 21.30 -4.03 -18.99
C THR A 521 20.98 -2.76 -19.78
N ILE A 522 20.01 -1.95 -19.32
CA ILE A 522 19.37 -0.81 -20.02
C ILE A 522 20.35 0.13 -20.76
N ASP A 523 21.63 0.15 -20.40
CA ASP A 523 22.72 0.94 -21.00
C ASP A 523 23.63 0.21 -22.02
N GLU A 524 23.32 -1.02 -22.48
CA GLU A 524 24.07 -1.73 -23.55
C GLU A 524 23.36 -1.76 -24.93
N ALA A 525 22.33 -0.93 -25.14
CA ALA A 525 21.64 -0.79 -26.44
C ALA A 525 22.11 0.43 -27.25
#